data_AF-A0A5B6Z060-F1
#
_entry.id   AF-A0A5B6Z060-F1
#
_cell.length_a   1.000
_cell.length_b   1.000
_cell.length_c   1.000
_cell.angle_alpha   90.00
_cell.angle_beta   90.00
_cell.angle_gamma   90.00
#
_symmetry.space_group_name_H-M   'P 1'
#
loop_
_entity.id
_entity.type
_entity.pdbx_description
1 polymer ?
#
loop_
_entity_poly.entity_id
_entity_poly.type
_entity_poly.pdbx_seq_one_letter_code
_entity_poly.pdbx_strand_id
1 'polypeptide(L)'
;HRLSCLTKLHLFQMDLVSFPQGGMLLPTSLTEVCIENFPNLEYLSSEFQNLISLEYLHIRNCPKLTSFPDQGLPQSLLKLRIWECPLLQQRCKRERGQYWPMIAHIPCVEINRRSIFALEVD
;
A
#
# COMPACT_ATOMS: atom_id res chain seq x y z
N HIS A 1 -22.48 -2.80 -13.42
CA HIS A 1 -22.46 -3.91 -12.44
C HIS A 1 -21.61 -3.50 -11.25
N ARG A 2 -22.22 -3.28 -10.07
CA ARG A 2 -21.47 -3.00 -8.82
C ARG A 2 -20.87 -4.32 -8.34
N LEU A 3 -19.55 -4.36 -8.17
CA LEU A 3 -18.80 -5.53 -7.70
C LEU A 3 -19.02 -5.72 -6.18
N SER A 4 -20.25 -5.97 -5.75
CA SER A 4 -20.65 -5.99 -4.33
C SER A 4 -20.08 -7.14 -3.50
N CYS A 5 -19.42 -8.12 -4.14
CA CYS A 5 -18.79 -9.27 -3.48
C CYS A 5 -17.27 -9.27 -3.64
N LEU A 6 -16.69 -8.24 -4.27
CA LEU A 6 -15.24 -8.23 -4.49
C LEU A 6 -14.56 -7.89 -3.16
N THR A 7 -13.85 -8.87 -2.62
CA THR A 7 -13.07 -8.76 -1.38
C THR A 7 -11.58 -8.73 -1.64
N LYS A 8 -11.14 -9.19 -2.82
CA LYS A 8 -9.74 -9.25 -3.22
C LYS A 8 -9.56 -8.63 -4.58
N LEU A 9 -8.57 -7.76 -4.71
CA LEU A 9 -8.19 -7.13 -5.97
C LEU A 9 -6.69 -7.35 -6.20
N HIS A 10 -6.36 -8.06 -7.27
CA HIS A 10 -4.98 -8.32 -7.66
C HIS A 10 -4.73 -7.63 -9.01
N LEU A 11 -3.78 -6.71 -9.02
CA LEU A 11 -3.43 -5.92 -10.19
C LEU A 11 -1.98 -6.19 -10.55
N PHE A 12 -1.74 -6.47 -11.82
CA PHE A 12 -0.44 -6.89 -12.31
C PHE A 12 -0.12 -6.18 -13.63
N GLN A 13 1.12 -5.70 -13.77
CA GLN A 13 1.66 -5.17 -15.03
C GLN A 13 0.81 -4.06 -15.66
N MET A 14 0.29 -3.12 -14.86
CA MET A 14 -0.39 -1.96 -15.42
C MET A 14 0.55 -0.76 -15.52
N ASP A 15 0.24 0.10 -16.49
CA ASP A 15 0.97 1.34 -16.73
C ASP A 15 0.14 2.54 -16.27
N LEU A 16 0.09 2.73 -14.95
CA LEU A 16 -0.62 3.83 -14.30
C LEU A 16 0.36 4.72 -13.54
N VAL A 17 0.13 6.04 -13.57
CA VAL A 17 0.87 7.00 -12.74
C VAL A 17 0.32 7.05 -11.32
N SER A 18 -1.00 6.88 -11.16
CA SER A 18 -1.68 6.85 -9.87
C SER A 18 -2.66 5.71 -9.76
N PHE A 19 -2.89 5.24 -8.54
CA PHE A 19 -3.93 4.24 -8.28
C PHE A 19 -4.67 4.48 -6.95
N PRO A 20 -6.01 4.43 -6.94
CA PRO A 20 -6.93 4.53 -8.09
C PRO A 20 -6.64 5.69 -9.06
N GLN A 21 -7.07 5.56 -10.32
CA GLN A 21 -6.97 6.64 -11.31
C GLN A 21 -8.27 7.45 -11.34
N GLY A 22 -8.18 8.77 -11.54
CA GLY A 22 -9.24 9.76 -11.34
C GLY A 22 -10.68 9.27 -11.62
N GLY A 23 -11.50 9.26 -10.57
CA GLY A 23 -12.92 8.86 -10.62
C GLY A 23 -13.19 7.35 -10.51
N MET A 24 -12.15 6.52 -10.43
CA MET A 24 -12.30 5.08 -10.28
C MET A 24 -12.73 4.74 -8.84
N LEU A 25 -13.98 4.27 -8.72
CA LEU A 25 -14.56 3.84 -7.44
C LEU A 25 -14.23 2.37 -7.19
N LEU A 26 -13.35 2.11 -6.23
CA LEU A 26 -13.10 0.77 -5.73
C LEU A 26 -14.22 0.32 -4.76
N PRO A 27 -14.59 -0.97 -4.74
CA PRO A 27 -15.54 -1.48 -3.76
C PRO A 27 -15.02 -1.32 -2.33
N THR A 28 -15.84 -0.77 -1.44
CA THR A 28 -15.51 -0.64 -0.01
C THR A 28 -15.41 -1.99 0.70
N SER A 29 -15.94 -3.06 0.09
CA SER A 29 -15.85 -4.45 0.54
C SER A 29 -14.48 -5.09 0.35
N LEU A 30 -13.53 -4.41 -0.30
CA LEU A 30 -12.18 -4.94 -0.50
C LEU A 30 -11.47 -5.10 0.85
N THR A 31 -11.10 -6.34 1.15
CA THR A 31 -10.27 -6.76 2.28
C THR A 31 -8.80 -6.93 1.91
N GLU A 32 -8.50 -7.15 0.63
CA GLU A 32 -7.16 -7.41 0.12
C GLU A 32 -6.92 -6.67 -1.20
N VAL A 33 -5.81 -5.94 -1.28
CA VAL A 33 -5.33 -5.32 -2.51
C VAL A 33 -3.86 -5.68 -2.74
N CYS A 34 -3.57 -6.27 -3.89
CA CYS A 34 -2.22 -6.57 -4.36
C CYS A 34 -1.91 -5.73 -5.62
N ILE A 35 -0.83 -4.96 -5.58
CA ILE A 35 -0.35 -4.10 -6.66
C ILE A 35 1.05 -4.58 -7.02
N GLU A 36 1.20 -5.23 -8.18
CA GLU A 36 2.46 -5.84 -8.58
C GLU A 36 2.91 -5.37 -9.97
N ASN A 37 4.21 -5.07 -10.11
CA ASN A 37 4.86 -4.72 -11.37
C ASN A 37 4.28 -3.48 -12.07
N PHE A 38 4.13 -2.38 -11.34
CA PHE A 38 3.73 -1.09 -11.92
C PHE A 38 4.96 -0.19 -12.12
N PRO A 39 5.55 -0.13 -13.33
CA PRO A 39 6.81 0.59 -13.57
C PRO A 39 6.68 2.11 -13.44
N ASN A 40 5.48 2.65 -13.65
CA ASN A 40 5.23 4.10 -13.69
C ASN A 40 4.35 4.61 -12.54
N LEU A 41 3.95 3.75 -11.59
CA LEU A 41 3.12 4.17 -10.46
C LEU A 41 3.93 5.04 -9.51
N GLU A 42 3.51 6.29 -9.32
CA GLU A 42 4.20 7.30 -8.53
C GLU A 42 3.54 7.53 -7.16
N TYR A 43 2.22 7.39 -7.07
CA TYR A 43 1.47 7.63 -5.82
C TYR A 43 0.17 6.81 -5.73
N LEU A 44 -0.22 6.47 -4.51
CA LEU A 44 -1.58 6.02 -4.22
C LEU A 44 -2.48 7.23 -3.98
N SER A 45 -3.63 7.28 -4.65
CA SER A 45 -4.53 8.43 -4.58
C SER A 45 -5.36 8.45 -3.29
N SER A 46 -6.00 9.58 -2.98
CA SER A 46 -6.81 9.75 -1.75
C SER A 46 -7.98 8.79 -1.67
N GLU A 47 -8.50 8.31 -2.80
CA GLU A 47 -9.59 7.33 -2.86
C GLU A 47 -9.23 6.00 -2.19
N PHE A 48 -7.95 5.68 -2.01
CA PHE A 48 -7.52 4.49 -1.28
C PHE A 48 -8.01 4.46 0.17
N GLN A 49 -8.24 5.63 0.78
CA GLN A 49 -8.76 5.77 2.15
C GLN A 49 -10.22 5.31 2.27
N ASN A 50 -10.96 5.29 1.16
CA ASN A 50 -12.34 4.85 1.16
C ASN A 50 -12.47 3.32 1.31
N LEU A 51 -11.36 2.59 1.26
CA LEU A 51 -11.32 1.13 1.45
C LEU A 51 -11.42 0.78 2.93
N ILE A 52 -12.56 1.10 3.55
CA ILE A 52 -12.79 0.97 4.99
C ILE A 52 -12.70 -0.47 5.52
N SER A 53 -12.80 -1.49 4.66
CA SER A 53 -12.65 -2.89 5.04
C SER A 53 -11.28 -3.49 4.67
N LEU A 54 -10.32 -2.68 4.21
CA LEU A 54 -9.03 -3.18 3.74
C LEU A 54 -8.16 -3.65 4.90
N GLU A 55 -7.92 -4.96 4.97
CA GLU A 55 -7.10 -5.58 6.01
C GLU A 55 -5.67 -5.86 5.52
N TYR A 56 -5.47 -6.07 4.22
CA TYR A 56 -4.18 -6.41 3.63
C TYR A 56 -3.85 -5.61 2.37
N LEU A 57 -2.69 -4.95 2.40
CA LEU A 57 -2.11 -4.24 1.25
C LEU A 57 -0.75 -4.83 0.91
N HIS A 58 -0.61 -5.34 -0.32
CA HIS A 58 0.65 -5.77 -0.90
C HIS A 58 1.04 -4.88 -2.06
N ILE A 59 2.27 -4.37 -2.03
CA ILE A 59 2.87 -3.60 -3.11
C ILE A 59 4.21 -4.23 -3.46
N ARG A 60 4.38 -4.60 -4.73
CA ARG A 60 5.58 -5.28 -5.21
C ARG A 60 6.07 -4.71 -6.54
N ASN A 61 7.37 -4.46 -6.62
CA ASN A 61 8.05 -4.05 -7.85
C ASN A 61 7.39 -2.83 -8.52
N CYS A 62 7.18 -1.79 -7.71
CA CYS A 62 6.71 -0.47 -8.15
C CYS A 62 7.83 0.54 -7.92
N PRO A 63 8.79 0.67 -8.85
CA PRO A 63 10.06 1.37 -8.60
C PRO A 63 9.91 2.88 -8.45
N LYS A 64 8.89 3.48 -9.07
CA LYS A 64 8.60 4.92 -9.00
C LYS A 64 7.66 5.30 -7.86
N LEU A 65 7.10 4.34 -7.13
CA LEU A 65 6.11 4.65 -6.12
C LEU A 65 6.78 5.36 -4.94
N THR A 66 6.37 6.60 -4.70
CA THR A 66 6.99 7.45 -3.69
C THR A 66 6.07 7.75 -2.51
N SER A 67 4.74 7.71 -2.67
CA SER A 67 3.84 8.20 -1.62
C SER A 67 2.60 7.36 -1.37
N PHE A 68 2.22 7.33 -0.09
CA PHE A 68 0.87 6.99 0.36
C PHE A 68 -0.09 8.17 0.21
N PRO A 69 -1.41 7.94 0.36
CA PRO A 69 -2.38 9.03 0.38
C PRO A 69 -2.12 10.01 1.53
N ASP A 70 -2.40 11.31 1.31
CA ASP A 70 -2.03 12.37 2.25
C ASP A 70 -2.66 12.23 3.65
N GLN A 71 -3.91 11.74 3.73
CA GLN A 71 -4.57 11.47 5.03
C GLN A 71 -4.25 10.08 5.61
N GLY A 72 -3.31 9.35 5.00
CA GLY A 72 -2.89 8.04 5.45
C GLY A 72 -3.56 6.86 4.78
N LEU A 73 -3.23 5.67 5.28
CA LEU A 73 -3.79 4.38 4.88
C LEU A 73 -5.10 4.10 5.63
N PRO A 74 -5.95 3.17 5.14
CA PRO A 74 -7.16 2.77 5.85
C PRO A 74 -6.87 2.29 7.27
N GLN A 75 -7.70 2.70 8.23
CA GLN A 75 -7.55 2.32 9.65
C GLN A 75 -7.81 0.83 9.92
N SER A 76 -8.50 0.15 9.01
CA SER A 76 -8.70 -1.30 9.05
C SER A 76 -7.48 -2.12 8.67
N LEU A 77 -6.41 -1.48 8.19
CA LEU A 77 -5.25 -2.18 7.65
C LEU A 77 -4.49 -2.91 8.77
N LEU A 78 -4.52 -4.24 8.69
CA LEU A 78 -3.84 -5.13 9.64
C LEU A 78 -2.45 -5.51 9.15
N LYS A 79 -2.26 -5.52 7.82
CA LYS A 79 -1.04 -6.00 7.18
C LYS A 79 -0.62 -5.16 5.98
N LEU A 80 0.64 -4.75 5.98
CA LEU A 80 1.28 -4.03 4.89
C LEU A 80 2.55 -4.76 4.44
N ARG A 81 2.66 -5.05 3.15
CA ARG A 81 3.87 -5.64 2.55
C ARG A 81 4.38 -4.79 1.40
N ILE A 82 5.64 -4.36 1.47
CA ILE A 82 6.29 -3.54 0.44
C ILE A 82 7.59 -4.19 -0.02
N TRP A 83 7.61 -4.75 -1.22
CA TRP A 83 8.77 -5.45 -1.78
C TRP A 83 9.23 -4.80 -3.08
N GLU A 84 10.55 -4.67 -3.28
CA GLU A 84 11.10 -4.11 -4.54
C GLU A 84 10.54 -2.72 -4.92
N CYS A 85 10.25 -1.86 -3.93
CA CYS A 85 9.75 -0.49 -4.11
C CYS A 85 10.73 0.51 -3.47
N PRO A 86 11.94 0.71 -4.02
CA PRO A 86 13.04 1.37 -3.34
C PRO A 86 12.68 2.76 -2.78
N LEU A 87 11.95 3.59 -3.53
CA LEU A 87 11.60 4.95 -3.09
C LEU A 87 10.64 4.95 -1.89
N LEU A 88 9.57 4.15 -1.96
CA LEU A 88 8.62 4.01 -0.85
C LEU A 88 9.28 3.38 0.38
N GLN A 89 10.15 2.38 0.19
CA GLN A 89 10.85 1.71 1.29
C GLN A 89 11.73 2.67 2.10
N GLN A 90 12.44 3.59 1.43
CA GLN A 90 13.24 4.60 2.12
C GLN A 90 12.40 5.48 3.04
N ARG A 91 11.16 5.80 2.62
CA ARG A 91 10.23 6.64 3.39
C ARG A 91 9.53 5.86 4.51
N CYS A 92 9.50 4.53 4.46
CA CYS A 92 8.88 3.67 5.47
C CYS A 92 9.88 3.17 6.55
N LYS A 93 11.12 3.65 6.54
CA LYS A 93 12.13 3.29 7.55
C LYS A 93 11.62 3.52 8.97
N ARG A 94 11.86 2.57 9.87
CA ARG A 94 11.49 2.68 11.28
C ARG A 94 12.13 3.91 11.92
N GLU A 95 11.34 4.66 12.68
CA GLU A 95 11.69 5.85 13.47
C GLU A 95 12.23 7.06 12.68
N ARG A 96 12.74 6.87 11.47
CA ARG A 96 13.39 7.90 10.64
C ARG A 96 12.66 8.19 9.34
N GLY A 97 11.84 7.25 8.88
CA GLY A 97 11.07 7.39 7.65
C GLY A 97 9.89 8.33 7.83
N GLN A 98 9.65 9.18 6.83
CA GLN A 98 8.51 10.10 6.83
C GLN A 98 7.15 9.40 7.04
N TYR A 99 7.01 8.15 6.57
CA TYR A 99 5.79 7.37 6.74
C TYR A 99 5.78 6.49 7.98
N TRP A 100 6.80 6.52 8.82
CA TRP A 100 6.80 5.78 10.07
C TRP A 100 5.57 6.06 10.94
N PRO A 101 5.17 7.32 11.23
CA PRO A 101 3.97 7.59 12.03
C PRO A 101 2.69 7.02 11.42
N MET A 102 2.66 6.91 10.09
CA MET A 102 1.53 6.41 9.33
C MET A 102 1.42 4.89 9.35
N ILE A 103 2.52 4.15 9.52
CA ILE A 103 2.52 2.68 9.46
C ILE A 103 2.81 2.02 10.80
N ALA A 104 3.29 2.76 11.81
CA ALA A 104 3.69 2.22 13.10
C ALA A 104 2.53 1.59 13.91
N HIS A 105 1.29 2.00 13.64
CA HIS A 105 0.10 1.43 14.28
C HIS A 105 -0.39 0.13 13.61
N ILE A 106 0.12 -0.20 12.42
CA ILE A 106 -0.29 -1.40 11.69
C ILE A 106 0.35 -2.63 12.35
N PRO A 107 -0.43 -3.64 12.76
CA PRO A 107 0.07 -4.81 13.48
C PRO A 107 1.20 -5.57 12.77
N CYS A 108 1.14 -5.68 11.44
CA CYS A 108 2.12 -6.41 10.65
C CYS A 108 2.60 -5.58 9.47
N VAL A 109 3.87 -5.14 9.51
CA VAL A 109 4.49 -4.46 8.37
C VAL A 109 5.80 -5.13 7.99
N GLU A 110 5.88 -5.58 6.73
CA GLU A 110 7.07 -6.23 6.17
C GLU A 110 7.60 -5.45 4.97
N ILE A 111 8.89 -5.12 5.01
CA ILE A 111 9.62 -4.45 3.92
C ILE A 111 10.77 -5.36 3.47
N ASN A 112 10.84 -5.71 2.17
CA ASN A 112 11.81 -6.66 1.61
C ASN A 112 12.01 -7.93 2.48
N ARG A 113 10.91 -8.57 2.87
CA ARG A 113 10.88 -9.79 3.70
C ARG A 113 11.41 -9.61 5.14
N ARG A 114 11.63 -8.37 5.59
CA ARG A 114 11.98 -8.07 7.00
C ARG A 114 10.81 -7.38 7.67
N SER A 115 10.45 -7.83 8.87
CA SER A 115 9.52 -7.09 9.71
C SER A 115 10.19 -5.79 10.15
N ILE A 116 9.48 -4.66 10.05
CA ILE A 116 10.03 -3.38 10.53
C ILE A 116 10.08 -3.30 12.06
N PHE A 117 9.39 -4.21 12.75
CA PHE A 117 9.42 -4.33 14.21
C PHE A 117 10.52 -5.27 14.70
N ALA A 118 11.18 -6.02 13.81
CA ALA A 118 12.36 -6.79 14.18
C ALA A 118 13.47 -5.83 14.65
N LEU A 119 14.17 -6.20 15.72
CA LEU A 119 15.34 -5.46 16.19
C LEU A 119 16.44 -5.60 15.12
N GLU A 120 17.00 -4.48 14.67
CA GLU A 120 18.25 -4.51 13.92
C GLU A 120 19.33 -5.00 14.91
N VAL A 121 19.92 -6.16 14.62
CA VAL A 121 21.12 -6.63 15.32
C VAL A 121 22.29 -6.05 14.55
N ASP A 122 22.91 -5.00 15.09
CA ASP A 122 24.15 -4.41 14.57
C ASP A 122 25.33 -5.39 14.66
#